data_AF-A0A4R6L0X9-F1
#
_entry.id   AF-A0A4R6L0X9-F1
#
_cell.length_a   1.000
_cell.length_b   1.000
_cell.length_c   1.000
_cell.angle_alpha   90.00
_cell.angle_beta   90.00
_cell.angle_gamma   90.00
#
_symmetry.space_group_name_H-M   'P 1'
#
loop_
_entity.id
_entity.type
_entity.pdbx_description
1 polymer ?
#
loop_
_entity_poly.entity_id
_entity_poly.type
_entity_poly.pdbx_seq_one_letter_code
_entity_poly.pdbx_strand_id
1 'polypeptide(L)'
;MRPAQLAMAYQACEVADLAAAMVDLDDPVDAAAQAARVLAAAQQLVAAAGRLGSNDVPADPLQRFAYEHPEEATEDIADWSRRRAAPTHHPSCPPRRI
;
A
#
# COMPACT_ATOMS: atom_id res chain seq x y z
N MET A 1 5.78 16.61 -3.85
CA MET A 1 4.59 15.92 -4.42
C MET A 1 3.34 16.66 -3.94
N ARG A 2 2.26 16.78 -4.72
CA ARG A 2 1.04 17.51 -4.27
C ARG A 2 0.26 16.67 -3.23
N PRO A 3 -0.50 17.27 -2.29
CA PRO A 3 -1.28 16.52 -1.29
C PRO A 3 -2.20 15.44 -1.89
N ALA A 4 -2.90 15.74 -2.99
CA ALA A 4 -3.72 14.75 -3.69
C ALA A 4 -2.91 13.57 -4.27
N GLN A 5 -1.67 13.82 -4.71
CA GLN A 5 -0.76 12.76 -5.18
C GLN A 5 -0.25 11.91 -4.01
N LEU A 6 0.02 12.52 -2.86
CA LEU A 6 0.39 11.82 -1.63
C LEU A 6 -0.74 10.91 -1.13
N ALA A 7 -1.96 11.43 -1.04
CA ALA A 7 -3.15 10.66 -0.69
C ALA A 7 -3.36 9.46 -1.62
N MET A 8 -3.22 9.66 -2.93
CA MET A 8 -3.30 8.56 -3.91
C MET A 8 -2.17 7.53 -3.70
N ALA A 9 -0.93 7.98 -3.48
CA ALA A 9 0.21 7.10 -3.27
C ALA A 9 0.06 6.26 -1.99
N TYR A 10 -0.45 6.85 -0.91
CA TYR A 10 -0.75 6.13 0.34
C TYR A 10 -1.79 5.03 0.13
N GLN A 11 -2.88 5.35 -0.55
CA GLN A 11 -3.91 4.38 -0.87
C GLN A 11 -3.36 3.23 -1.75
N ALA A 12 -2.43 3.54 -2.67
CA ALA A 12 -1.77 2.52 -3.49
C ALA A 12 -0.88 1.58 -2.67
N CYS A 13 -0.16 2.11 -1.66
CA CYS A 13 0.63 1.31 -0.73
C CYS A 13 -0.27 0.33 0.05
N GLU A 14 -1.41 0.80 0.55
CA GLU A 14 -2.40 -0.05 1.25
C GLU A 14 -2.94 -1.17 0.37
N VAL A 15 -3.33 -0.87 -0.88
CA VAL A 15 -3.79 -1.89 -1.84
C VAL A 15 -2.72 -2.95 -2.06
N ALA A 16 -1.46 -2.54 -2.20
CA ALA A 16 -0.35 -3.47 -2.39
C ALA A 16 -0.07 -4.32 -1.14
N ASP A 17 -0.20 -3.78 0.07
CA ASP A 17 -0.05 -4.52 1.32
C ASP A 17 -1.17 -5.54 1.49
N LEU A 18 -2.42 -5.15 1.24
CA LEU A 18 -3.58 -6.04 1.25
C LEU A 18 -3.47 -7.15 0.20
N ALA A 19 -3.00 -6.83 -1.01
CA ALA A 19 -2.81 -7.82 -2.06
C ALA A 19 -1.66 -8.80 -1.76
N ALA A 20 -0.57 -8.32 -1.16
CA ALA A 20 0.55 -9.17 -0.78
C ALA A 20 0.15 -10.19 0.30
N ALA A 21 -0.75 -9.83 1.22
CA ALA A 21 -1.28 -10.73 2.24
C ALA A 21 -2.08 -11.93 1.67
N MET A 22 -2.44 -11.91 0.37
CA MET A 22 -3.16 -13.02 -0.27
C MET A 22 -2.25 -14.20 -0.68
N VAL A 23 -0.93 -14.01 -0.75
CA VAL A 23 0.00 -14.99 -1.33
C VAL A 23 -0.01 -16.34 -0.57
N ASP A 24 -0.26 -16.28 0.74
CA ASP A 24 -0.21 -17.45 1.63
C ASP A 24 -1.61 -17.88 2.15
N LEU A 25 -2.69 -17.45 1.47
CA LEU A 25 -4.06 -17.81 1.88
C LEU A 25 -4.52 -19.13 1.25
N ASP A 26 -4.74 -20.13 2.09
CA ASP A 26 -5.24 -21.46 1.70
C ASP A 26 -6.75 -21.64 1.93
N ASP A 27 -7.35 -20.89 2.87
CA ASP A 27 -8.78 -20.98 3.17
C ASP A 27 -9.61 -20.14 2.18
N PRO A 28 -10.60 -20.73 1.48
CA PRO A 28 -11.38 -20.02 0.47
C PRO A 28 -12.28 -18.91 1.04
N VAL A 29 -12.72 -19.02 2.30
CA VAL A 29 -13.51 -17.98 2.98
C VAL A 29 -12.61 -16.79 3.30
N ASP A 30 -11.41 -17.04 3.83
CA ASP A 30 -10.45 -15.98 4.13
C ASP A 30 -9.94 -15.31 2.84
N ALA A 31 -9.69 -16.09 1.78
CA ALA A 31 -9.32 -15.58 0.47
C ALA A 31 -10.41 -14.65 -0.11
N ALA A 32 -11.69 -15.03 0.00
CA ALA A 32 -12.80 -14.20 -0.46
C ALA A 32 -12.93 -12.91 0.36
N ALA A 33 -12.80 -13.01 1.70
CA ALA A 33 -12.83 -11.84 2.58
C ALA A 33 -11.67 -10.88 2.29
N GLN A 34 -10.47 -11.41 2.04
CA GLN A 34 -9.30 -10.60 1.71
C GLN A 34 -9.43 -9.96 0.32
N ALA A 35 -9.93 -10.68 -0.68
CA ALA A 35 -10.20 -10.12 -2.00
C ALA A 35 -11.21 -8.96 -1.95
N ALA A 36 -12.25 -9.07 -1.11
CA ALA A 36 -13.21 -8.00 -0.91
C ALA A 36 -12.57 -6.73 -0.31
N ARG A 37 -11.61 -6.89 0.62
CA ARG A 37 -10.83 -5.77 1.19
C ARG A 37 -9.96 -5.10 0.14
N VAL A 38 -9.25 -5.88 -0.67
CA VAL A 38 -8.43 -5.36 -1.78
C VAL A 38 -9.30 -4.58 -2.76
N LEU A 39 -10.47 -5.10 -3.13
CA LEU A 39 -11.39 -4.42 -4.02
C LEU A 39 -11.88 -3.09 -3.44
N ALA A 40 -12.28 -3.06 -2.17
CA ALA A 40 -12.71 -1.83 -1.51
C ALA A 40 -11.59 -0.78 -1.49
N ALA A 41 -10.37 -1.16 -1.14
CA ALA A 41 -9.21 -0.28 -1.17
C ALA A 41 -8.87 0.21 -2.59
N ALA A 42 -8.99 -0.66 -3.61
CA ALA A 42 -8.77 -0.30 -5.00
C ALA A 42 -9.82 0.71 -5.51
N GLN A 43 -11.08 0.60 -5.09
CA GLN A 43 -12.10 1.59 -5.38
C GLN A 43 -11.75 2.96 -4.77
N GLN A 44 -11.22 2.98 -3.54
CA GLN A 44 -10.72 4.22 -2.93
C GLN A 44 -9.52 4.81 -3.66
N LEU A 45 -8.63 3.97 -4.22
CA LEU A 45 -7.51 4.41 -5.05
C LEU A 45 -8.00 5.09 -6.34
N VAL A 46 -8.98 4.51 -7.02
CA VAL A 46 -9.59 5.11 -8.21
C VAL A 46 -10.24 6.46 -7.87
N ALA A 47 -10.95 6.53 -6.74
CA ALA A 47 -11.53 7.79 -6.27
C ALA A 47 -10.45 8.85 -5.98
N ALA A 48 -9.31 8.45 -5.39
CA ALA A 48 -8.17 9.34 -5.16
C ALA A 48 -7.55 9.85 -6.47
N ALA A 49 -7.41 8.98 -7.47
CA ALA A 49 -6.92 9.35 -8.79
C ALA A 49 -7.83 10.38 -9.48
N GLY A 50 -9.16 10.22 -9.35
CA GLY A 50 -10.14 11.20 -9.84
C GLY A 50 -10.00 12.59 -9.21
N ARG A 51 -9.42 12.69 -8.01
CA ARG A 51 -9.17 13.96 -7.32
C ARG A 51 -7.85 14.63 -7.69
N LEU A 52 -7.00 14.06 -8.55
CA LEU A 52 -5.69 14.67 -8.89
C LEU A 52 -5.79 16.07 -9.53
N GLY A 53 -6.93 16.39 -10.15
CA GLY A 53 -7.25 17.70 -10.70
C GLY A 53 -8.10 18.58 -9.79
N SER A 54 -8.49 18.07 -8.62
CA SER A 54 -9.32 18.78 -7.63
C SER A 54 -8.50 19.13 -6.38
N ASN A 55 -8.97 20.13 -5.63
CA ASN A 55 -8.46 20.48 -4.30
C ASN A 55 -9.36 19.95 -3.17
N ASP A 56 -10.28 19.03 -3.50
CA ASP A 56 -11.18 18.45 -2.51
C ASP A 56 -10.41 17.62 -1.48
N VAL A 57 -10.72 17.87 -0.20
CA VAL A 57 -10.16 17.11 0.92
C VAL A 57 -10.72 15.68 0.90
N PRO A 58 -9.88 14.64 0.93
CA PRO A 58 -10.35 13.26 0.98
C PRO A 58 -11.17 12.98 2.25
N ALA A 59 -12.27 12.23 2.10
CA ALA A 59 -13.08 11.76 3.22
C ALA A 59 -12.53 10.48 3.85
N ASP A 60 -11.79 9.67 3.08
CA ASP A 60 -11.14 8.47 3.57
C ASP A 60 -10.04 8.84 4.60
N PRO A 61 -10.01 8.21 5.79
CA PRO A 61 -9.07 8.58 6.86
C PRO A 61 -7.60 8.45 6.46
N LEU A 62 -7.23 7.40 5.71
CA LEU A 62 -5.85 7.16 5.30
C LEU A 62 -5.39 8.25 4.33
N GLN A 63 -6.25 8.57 3.36
CA GLN A 63 -6.00 9.64 2.40
C GLN A 63 -6.00 11.02 3.06
N ARG A 64 -6.85 11.23 4.06
CA ARG A 64 -6.92 12.47 4.82
C ARG A 64 -5.64 12.72 5.63
N PHE A 65 -5.08 11.68 6.26
CA PHE A 65 -3.78 11.78 6.93
C PHE A 65 -2.71 12.28 5.96
N ALA A 66 -2.56 11.64 4.79
CA ALA A 66 -1.55 12.05 3.81
C ALA A 66 -1.80 13.44 3.20
N TYR A 67 -3.05 13.91 3.22
CA TYR A 67 -3.43 15.25 2.80
C TYR A 67 -3.07 16.31 3.85
N GLU A 68 -3.32 16.03 5.14
CA GLU A 68 -3.08 16.94 6.27
C GLU A 68 -1.61 16.95 6.73
N HIS A 69 -0.89 15.83 6.57
CA HIS A 69 0.48 15.59 7.02
C HIS A 69 1.42 15.17 5.86
N PRO A 70 1.68 16.05 4.88
CA PRO A 70 2.36 15.67 3.63
C PRO A 70 3.83 15.26 3.81
N GLU A 71 4.53 15.79 4.81
CA GLU A 71 5.92 15.45 5.11
C GLU A 71 6.03 14.05 5.70
N GLU A 72 5.28 13.78 6.76
CA GLU A 72 5.17 12.46 7.39
C GLU A 72 4.74 11.39 6.37
N ALA A 73 3.75 11.70 5.53
CA ALA A 73 3.30 10.78 4.51
C ALA A 73 4.36 10.49 3.43
N THR A 74 5.21 11.46 3.12
CA THR A 74 6.32 11.23 2.19
C THR A 74 7.34 10.27 2.78
N GLU A 75 7.65 10.42 4.07
CA GLU A 75 8.57 9.54 4.79
C GLU A 75 8.05 8.11 4.89
N ASP A 76 6.76 7.93 5.18
CA ASP A 76 6.12 6.63 5.28
C ASP A 76 6.06 5.91 3.93
N ILE A 77 5.75 6.60 2.83
CA ILE A 77 5.83 6.02 1.48
C ILE A 77 7.27 5.58 1.15
N ALA A 78 8.24 6.43 1.51
CA ALA A 78 9.65 6.10 1.29
C ALA A 78 10.08 4.88 2.12
N ASP A 79 9.60 4.76 3.36
CA ASP A 79 9.86 3.61 4.20
C ASP A 79 9.20 2.34 3.68
N TRP A 80 7.93 2.42 3.31
CA TRP A 80 7.21 1.34 2.63
C TRP A 80 7.96 0.83 1.40
N SER A 81 8.45 1.74 0.55
CA SER A 81 9.22 1.40 -0.64
C SER A 81 10.53 0.69 -0.29
N ARG A 82 11.27 1.18 0.73
CA ARG A 82 12.50 0.54 1.21
C ARG A 82 12.25 -0.87 1.73
N ARG A 83 11.19 -1.08 2.53
CA ARG A 83 10.82 -2.39 3.08
C ARG A 83 10.56 -3.43 1.99
N ARG A 84 9.97 -3.01 0.87
CA ARG A 84 9.71 -3.90 -0.29
C ARG A 84 10.90 -4.09 -1.23
N ALA A 85 11.81 -3.11 -1.29
CA ALA A 85 13.02 -3.20 -2.10
C ALA A 85 14.14 -3.98 -1.41
N ALA A 86 14.11 -4.12 -0.08
CA ALA A 86 15.08 -4.91 0.64
C ALA A 86 14.94 -6.39 0.21
N PRO A 87 15.97 -7.01 -0.38
CA PRO A 87 15.93 -8.44 -0.64
C PRO A 87 15.74 -9.13 0.70
N THR A 88 14.73 -9.99 0.80
CA THR A 88 14.61 -10.93 1.90
C THR A 88 15.96 -11.63 2.02
N HIS A 89 16.66 -11.38 3.12
CA HIS A 89 17.97 -11.96 3.37
C HIS A 89 17.72 -13.46 3.60
N HIS A 90 17.66 -14.22 2.51
CA HIS A 90 17.66 -15.67 2.56
C HIS A 90 19.03 -16.04 3.16
N PRO A 91 19.10 -16.68 4.34
CA PRO A 91 20.39 -17.16 4.84
C PRO A 91 20.86 -18.21 3.84
N SER A 92 21.75 -17.81 2.94
CA SER A 92 22.39 -18.70 2.00
C SER A 92 23.06 -19.80 2.79
N CYS A 93 22.53 -21.02 2.66
CA CYS A 93 23.12 -22.23 3.19
C CYS A 93 24.59 -22.29 2.70
N PRO A 94 25.60 -22.39 3.58
CA PRO A 94 26.99 -22.41 3.14
C PRO A 94 27.27 -23.66 2.28
N PRO A 95 28.19 -23.58 1.30
CA PRO A 95 28.49 -24.72 0.44
C PRO A 95 29.01 -25.88 1.28
N ARG A 96 28.39 -27.05 1.07
CA ARG A 96 28.81 -28.33 1.66
C ARG A 96 30.24 -28.61 1.21
N ARG A 97 31.21 -28.54 2.14
CA ARG A 97 32.59 -28.99 1.88
C ARG A 97 32.54 -30.49 1.56
N ILE A 98 33.05 -30.85 0.38
CA ILE A 98 33.37 -32.22 -0.02
C ILE A 98 34.76 -32.54 0.53
#